data_AF-A0A4S8Z083-F1
#
_entry.id   AF-A0A4S8Z083-F1
#
_cell.length_a   1.000
_cell.length_b   1.000
_cell.length_c   1.000
_cell.angle_alpha   90.00
_cell.angle_beta   90.00
_cell.angle_gamma   90.00
#
_symmetry.space_group_name_H-M   'P 1'
#
loop_
_entity.id
_entity.type
_entity.pdbx_description
1 polymer ?
#
loop_
_entity_poly.entity_id
_entity_poly.type
_entity_poly.pdbx_seq_one_letter_code
_entity_poly.pdbx_strand_id
1 'polypeptide(L)' 'MVETLEALELVEKFAAVEGVDPLLIGTNNLTAEMGISGDYDNPGLTEAYEKIIALL' A
#
# COMPACT_ATOMS: atom_id res chain seq x y z
N MET A 1 0.47 1.31 8.57
CA MET A 1 0.01 0.18 7.74
C MET A 1 -0.80 0.77 6.60
N VAL A 2 -0.45 0.49 5.35
CA VAL A 2 -1.20 0.87 4.15
C VAL A 2 -1.93 -0.37 3.67
N GLU A 3 -3.26 -0.37 3.76
CA GLU A 3 -4.05 -1.58 3.58
C GLU A 3 -5.44 -1.35 2.97
N THR A 4 -5.71 -0.12 2.52
CA THR A 4 -6.93 0.26 1.80
C THR A 4 -6.56 1.05 0.54
N LEU A 5 -7.49 1.12 -0.43
CA LEU A 5 -7.28 1.91 -1.64
C LEU A 5 -7.09 3.40 -1.33
N GLU A 6 -7.89 3.95 -0.43
CA GLU A 6 -7.77 5.34 0.01
C GLU A 6 -6.40 5.62 0.67
N ALA A 7 -5.93 4.69 1.51
CA ALA A 7 -4.61 4.83 2.13
C ALA A 7 -3.49 4.78 1.08
N LEU A 8 -3.63 3.93 0.06
CA LEU A 8 -2.70 3.84 -1.07
C LEU A 8 -2.72 5.11 -1.93
N GLU A 9 -3.87 5.76 -2.10
CA GLU A 9 -3.97 7.05 -2.79
C GLU A 9 -3.26 8.18 -2.03
N LEU A 10 -3.39 8.19 -0.70
CA LEU A 10 -2.86 9.24 0.18
C LEU A 10 -1.44 8.97 0.71
N VAL A 11 -0.84 7.83 0.36
CA VAL A 11 0.39 7.33 0.99
C VAL A 11 1.56 8.33 0.96
N GLU A 12 1.72 9.11 -0.11
CA GLU A 12 2.75 10.15 -0.20
C GLU A 12 2.59 11.24 0.87
N LYS A 13 1.34 11.63 1.17
CA LYS A 13 1.04 12.62 2.21
C LYS A 13 1.34 12.07 3.60
N PHE A 14 1.11 10.78 3.82
CA PHE A 14 1.42 10.13 5.10
C PHE A 14 2.93 9.96 5.29
N ALA A 15 3.65 9.58 4.24
CA ALA A 15 5.11 9.47 4.24
C ALA A 15 5.81 10.82 4.49
N ALA A 16 5.21 11.92 4.02
CA ALA A 16 5.75 13.26 4.21
C ALA A 16 5.55 13.83 5.63
N VAL A 17 4.81 13.14 6.52
CA VAL A 17 4.61 13.59 7.90
C VAL A 17 5.90 13.37 8.69
N GLU A 18 6.40 14.44 9.32
CA GLU A 18 7.60 14.38 10.15
C GLU A 18 7.47 13.34 11.26
N GLY A 19 8.45 12.42 11.32
CA GLY A 19 8.52 11.36 12.33
C GLY A 19 7.75 10.08 12.00
N VAL A 20 7.19 9.96 10.78
CA VAL A 20 6.59 8.70 10.32
C VAL A 20 7.66 7.78 9.74
N ASP A 21 8.02 6.73 10.50
CA ASP A 21 8.90 5.64 10.08
C ASP A 21 8.49 4.32 10.80
N PRO A 22 8.51 3.11 10.18
CA PRO A 22 8.44 2.77 8.75
C PRO A 22 7.00 2.56 8.23
N LEU A 23 6.80 2.62 6.90
CA LEU A 23 5.55 2.21 6.26
C LEU A 23 5.45 0.68 6.15
N LEU A 24 4.40 0.12 6.73
CA LEU A 24 4.04 -1.31 6.62
C LEU A 24 2.90 -1.48 5.61
N ILE A 25 2.87 -2.60 4.88
CA ILE A 25 1.81 -2.90 3.90
C ILE A 25 0.97 -4.08 4.41
N GLY A 26 -0.35 -3.86 4.51
CA GLY A 26 -1.31 -4.87 4.95
C GLY A 26 -1.86 -5.63 3.75
N THR A 27 -1.05 -6.52 3.15
CA THR A 27 -1.38 -7.17 1.87
C THR A 27 -2.73 -7.88 1.83
N ASN A 28 -3.10 -8.58 2.90
CA ASN A 28 -4.37 -9.32 2.93
C ASN A 28 -5.58 -8.39 2.83
N ASN A 29 -5.54 -7.28 3.55
CA ASN A 29 -6.58 -6.27 3.52
C ASN A 29 -6.55 -5.48 2.20
N LEU A 30 -5.36 -5.16 1.69
CA LEU A 30 -5.22 -4.45 0.43
C LEU A 30 -5.76 -5.27 -0.76
N THR A 31 -5.42 -6.56 -0.84
CA THR A 31 -5.97 -7.45 -1.89
C THR A 31 -7.49 -7.60 -1.77
N ALA A 32 -8.04 -7.60 -0.54
CA ALA A 32 -9.48 -7.60 -0.34
C ALA A 32 -10.15 -6.31 -0.84
N GLU A 33 -9.59 -5.14 -0.54
CA GLU A 33 -10.07 -3.84 -0.99
C GLU A 33 -9.97 -3.67 -2.52
N MET A 34 -8.96 -4.28 -3.13
CA MET A 34 -8.78 -4.34 -4.58
C MET A 34 -9.72 -5.33 -5.29
N GLY A 35 -10.51 -6.12 -4.55
CA GLY A 35 -11.41 -7.15 -5.10
C GLY A 35 -10.69 -8.41 -5.60
N ILE A 36 -9.43 -8.60 -5.20
CA ILE A 36 -8.54 -9.69 -5.62
C ILE A 36 -8.04 -10.50 -4.40
N SER A 37 -8.90 -10.70 -3.40
CA SER A 37 -8.57 -11.35 -2.11
C SER A 37 -7.70 -12.59 -2.27
N GLY A 38 -6.46 -12.54 -1.78
CA GLY A 38 -5.51 -13.66 -1.80
C GLY A 38 -4.82 -13.92 -3.14
N ASP A 39 -5.11 -13.16 -4.19
CA ASP A 39 -4.38 -13.19 -5.46
C ASP A 39 -3.13 -12.32 -5.36
N TYR A 40 -2.07 -12.89 -4.78
CA TYR A 40 -0.81 -12.18 -4.54
C TYR A 40 0.06 -12.03 -5.79
N ASP A 41 -0.24 -12.77 -6.85
CA ASP A 41 0.47 -12.69 -8.14
C ASP A 41 -0.14 -11.62 -9.06
N ASN A 42 -1.20 -10.93 -8.62
CA ASN A 42 -1.85 -9.89 -9.38
C ASN A 42 -0.88 -8.73 -9.67
N PRO A 43 -0.69 -8.31 -10.94
CA PRO A 43 0.18 -7.19 -11.29
C PRO A 43 -0.17 -5.89 -10.55
N GLY A 44 -1.45 -5.64 -10.30
CA GLY A 44 -1.88 -4.44 -9.56
C GLY A 44 -1.38 -4.40 -8.12
N LEU A 45 -1.16 -5.56 -7.48
CA LEU A 45 -0.55 -5.61 -6.15
C LEU A 45 0.94 -5.26 -6.21
N THR A 46 1.64 -5.69 -7.26
CA THR A 46 3.04 -5.32 -7.49
C THR A 46 3.16 -3.81 -7.69
N GLU A 47 2.29 -3.20 -8.50
CA GLU A 47 2.24 -1.74 -8.70
C GLU A 47 2.01 -0.99 -7.38
N ALA A 48 1.12 -1.51 -6.52
CA ALA A 48 0.88 -0.92 -5.20
C ALA A 48 2.13 -0.97 -4.30
N TYR A 49 2.87 -2.08 -4.33
CA TYR A 49 4.15 -2.18 -3.61
C TYR A 49 5.20 -1.22 -4.15
N GLU A 50 5.37 -1.16 -5.47
CA GLU A 50 6.34 -0.27 -6.12
C GLU A 50 6.08 1.19 -5.76
N LYS A 51 4.80 1.61 -5.75
CA LYS A 51 4.41 2.96 -5.33
C LYS A 51 4.85 3.28 -3.89
N ILE A 52 4.66 2.35 -2.96
CA ILE A 52 5.00 2.56 -1.54
C ILE A 52 6.51 2.52 -1.33
N ILE A 53 7.21 1.58 -1.98
CA ILE A 53 8.66 1.42 -1.89
C ILE A 53 9.40 2.64 -2.43
N ALA A 54 8.87 3.31 -3.46
CA ALA A 54 9.47 4.50 -4.04
C ALA A 54 9.51 5.73 -3.10
N LEU A 55 8.90 5.65 -1.90
CA LEU A 55 8.87 6.73 -0.90
C LEU A 55 9.92 6.59 0.19
N LEU A 56 10.69 5.50 0.20
CA LEU A 56 11.80 5.23 1.11
C LEU A 56 13.13 5.60 0.46
#